data_AF-A0A7L3UQZ3-F1
#
_entry.id   AF-A0A7L3UQZ3-F1
#
_cell.length_a   1.000
_cell.length_b   1.000
_cell.length_c   1.000
_cell.angle_alpha   90.00
_cell.angle_beta   90.00
_cell.angle_gamma   90.00
#
_symmetry.space_group_name_H-M   'P 1'
#
loop_
_entity.id
_entity.type
_entity.pdbx_description
1 polymer ?
#
loop_
_entity_poly.entity_id
_entity_poly.type
_entity_poly.pdbx_seq_one_letter_code
_entity_poly.pdbx_strand_id
1 'polypeptide(L)'
;KRVPRDRIRHWGELPNGSSAPLEIVLLAKVSRGCAAVIQLLEWLELPDSFLLLLERPERCQELSGFLAERGFLPEEEARALFRQVLEAVWHCTACGVLHRDIKPEN
;
A
#
# COMPACT_ATOMS: atom_id res chain seq x y z
N LYS A 1 9.20 -6.15 -1.46
CA LYS A 1 9.41 -5.12 -2.52
C LYS A 1 10.80 -4.50 -2.37
N ARG A 2 11.61 -4.41 -3.42
CA ARG A 2 12.92 -3.70 -3.39
C ARG A 2 12.78 -2.35 -4.07
N VAL A 3 13.24 -1.28 -3.42
CA VAL A 3 13.19 0.09 -3.92
C VAL A 3 14.63 0.61 -4.05
N PRO A 4 15.16 0.75 -5.28
CA PRO A 4 16.47 1.34 -5.53
C PRO A 4 16.57 2.79 -5.04
N ARG A 5 17.73 3.19 -4.48
CA ARG A 5 17.93 4.55 -3.92
C ARG A 5 17.75 5.66 -4.94
N ASP A 6 18.18 5.45 -6.17
CA ASP A 6 18.06 6.40 -7.29
C ASP A 6 16.60 6.68 -7.69
N ARG A 7 15.66 5.79 -7.33
CA ARG A 7 14.23 5.97 -7.59
C ARG A 7 13.50 6.69 -6.46
N ILE A 8 14.16 6.95 -5.32
CA ILE A 8 13.54 7.57 -4.16
C ILE A 8 13.55 9.09 -4.31
N ARG A 9 12.38 9.66 -4.62
CA ARG A 9 12.20 11.10 -4.81
C ARG A 9 11.81 11.84 -3.54
N HIS A 10 11.23 11.12 -2.59
CA HIS A 10 10.66 11.71 -1.39
C HIS A 10 11.13 10.94 -0.16
N TRP A 11 11.63 11.69 0.81
CA TRP A 11 12.10 11.20 2.10
C TRP A 11 11.21 11.76 3.20
N GLY A 12 11.11 11.02 4.29
CA GLY A 12 10.43 11.45 5.51
C GLY A 12 11.24 11.03 6.73
N GLU A 13 10.66 11.26 7.90
CA GLU A 13 11.26 10.96 9.19
C GLU A 13 10.40 9.94 9.94
N LEU A 14 11.06 8.93 10.50
CA LEU A 14 10.43 7.94 11.38
C LEU A 14 10.34 8.46 12.82
N PRO A 15 9.51 7.86 13.69
CA PRO A 15 9.35 8.32 15.08
C PRO A 15 10.64 8.35 15.91
N ASN A 16 11.66 7.59 15.51
CA ASN A 16 12.98 7.55 16.14
C ASN A 16 13.96 8.62 15.59
N GLY A 17 13.51 9.52 14.71
CA GLY A 17 14.32 10.59 14.10
C GLY A 17 15.14 10.15 12.88
N SER A 18 15.10 8.87 12.50
CA SER A 18 15.83 8.38 11.33
C SER A 18 15.12 8.75 10.02
N SER A 19 15.90 9.08 8.98
CA SER A 19 15.36 9.34 7.66
C SER A 19 15.11 8.04 6.89
N ALA A 20 13.94 7.95 6.28
CA ALA A 20 13.55 6.81 5.46
C ALA A 20 12.79 7.29 4.21
N PRO A 21 12.72 6.47 3.14
CA PRO A 21 11.84 6.73 2.01
C PRO A 21 10.41 7.01 2.47
N LEU A 22 9.76 8.01 1.87
CA LEU A 22 8.42 8.43 2.28
C LEU A 22 7.41 7.27 2.25
N GLU A 23 7.56 6.33 1.30
CA GLU A 23 6.73 5.12 1.24
C GLU A 23 6.80 4.30 2.54
N ILE A 24 8.00 4.11 3.12
CA ILE A 24 8.19 3.38 4.38
C ILE A 24 7.52 4.14 5.53
N VAL A 25 7.72 5.46 5.60
CA VAL A 25 7.14 6.31 6.64
C VAL A 25 5.61 6.25 6.60
N LEU A 26 5.01 6.38 5.41
CA LEU A 26 3.56 6.34 5.25
C LEU A 26 2.98 4.95 5.52
N LEU A 27 3.63 3.88 5.03
CA LEU A 27 3.22 2.50 5.32
C LEU A 27 3.28 2.21 6.82
N ALA A 28 4.34 2.61 7.52
CA ALA A 28 4.46 2.42 8.96
C ALA A 28 3.32 3.09 9.75
N LYS A 29 2.77 4.21 9.27
CA LYS A 29 1.62 4.88 9.90
C LYS A 29 0.30 4.12 9.72
N VAL A 30 0.13 3.41 8.60
CA VAL A 30 -1.15 2.73 8.26
C VAL A 30 -1.14 1.22 8.53
N SER A 31 0.03 0.62 8.75
CA SER A 31 0.21 -0.84 8.93
C SER A 31 -0.23 -1.39 10.29
N ARG A 32 -1.25 -0.77 10.91
CA ARG A 32 -1.89 -1.27 12.13
C ARG A 32 -3.38 -1.01 12.06
N GLY A 33 -4.18 -2.07 12.22
CA GLY A 33 -5.61 -1.95 12.53
C GLY A 33 -6.57 -1.91 11.33
N CYS A 34 -6.12 -2.20 10.11
CA CYS A 34 -7.00 -2.30 8.95
C CYS A 34 -6.53 -3.38 7.97
N ALA A 35 -7.37 -4.39 7.73
CA ALA A 35 -7.09 -5.47 6.79
C ALA A 35 -7.23 -5.06 5.31
N ALA A 36 -7.80 -3.88 5.04
CA ALA A 36 -7.98 -3.35 3.69
C ALA A 36 -6.74 -2.61 3.15
N VAL A 37 -5.65 -2.54 3.94
CA VAL A 37 -4.36 -1.96 3.53
C VAL A 37 -3.29 -3.02 3.70
N ILE A 38 -2.35 -3.15 2.76
CA ILE A 38 -1.23 -4.08 2.89
C ILE A 38 -0.31 -3.66 4.05
N GLN A 39 -0.12 -4.54 5.03
CA GLN A 39 0.74 -4.30 6.18
C GLN A 39 2.23 -4.38 5.81
N LEU A 40 2.99 -3.38 6.26
CA LEU A 40 4.45 -3.43 6.36
C LEU A 40 4.85 -4.24 7.60
N LEU A 41 5.48 -5.39 7.36
CA LEU A 41 5.95 -6.29 8.42
C LEU A 41 7.33 -5.83 8.94
N GLU A 42 8.24 -5.54 8.01
CA GLU A 42 9.60 -5.10 8.30
C GLU A 42 10.19 -4.37 7.09
N TRP A 43 11.25 -3.59 7.29
CA TRP A 43 12.05 -3.04 6.20
C TRP A 43 13.54 -3.09 6.56
N LEU A 44 14.37 -3.25 5.53
CA LEU A 44 15.81 -3.31 5.65
C LEU A 44 16.45 -2.27 4.75
N GLU A 45 17.48 -1.59 5.26
CA GLU A 45 18.34 -0.72 4.48
C GLU A 45 19.51 -1.53 3.90
N LEU A 46 19.69 -1.45 2.59
CA LEU A 46 20.80 -2.05 1.85
C LEU A 46 21.69 -0.94 1.27
N PRO A 47 22.93 -1.25 0.84
CA PRO A 47 23.83 -0.23 0.29
C PRO A 47 23.23 0.59 -0.86
N ASP A 48 22.48 -0.06 -1.76
CA ASP A 48 21.94 0.54 -2.99
C ASP A 48 20.40 0.67 -3.01
N SER A 49 19.72 0.19 -1.97
CA SER A 49 18.25 0.04 -2.00
C SER A 49 17.64 -0.11 -0.61
N PHE A 50 16.31 -0.07 -0.55
CA PHE A 50 15.53 -0.46 0.62
C PHE A 50 14.69 -1.70 0.27
N LEU A 51 14.64 -2.67 1.18
CA LEU A 51 13.79 -3.85 1.06
C LEU A 51 12.60 -3.71 2.02
N LEU A 52 11.39 -3.77 1.49
CA LEU A 52 10.14 -3.77 2.27
C LEU A 52 9.60 -5.20 2.30
N LEU A 53 9.43 -5.76 3.50
CA LEU A 53 8.71 -7.00 3.74
C LEU A 53 7.25 -6.64 4.00
N LEU A 54 6.38 -7.02 3.07
CA LEU A 54 4.96 -6.71 3.08
C LEU A 54 4.17 -8.00 3.26
N GLU A 55 2.99 -7.91 3.86
CA GLU A 55 2.07 -9.04 3.87
C GLU A 55 1.70 -9.46 2.42
N ARG A 56 1.39 -10.74 2.25
CA ARG A 56 0.96 -11.31 0.98
C ARG A 56 -0.20 -12.27 1.22
N PRO A 57 -1.43 -11.93 0.78
CA PRO A 57 -2.55 -12.87 0.84
C PRO A 57 -2.26 -14.11 -0.02
N GLU A 58 -2.65 -15.30 0.46
CA GLU A 58 -2.34 -16.57 -0.21
C GLU A 58 -2.96 -16.70 -1.61
N ARG A 59 -4.13 -16.10 -1.81
CA ARG A 59 -4.86 -16.05 -3.09
C ARG A 59 -5.08 -14.60 -3.48
N CYS A 60 -4.03 -13.95 -3.95
CA CYS A 60 -4.09 -12.55 -4.40
C CYS A 60 -4.01 -12.44 -5.93
N GLN A 61 -4.80 -11.53 -6.48
CA GLN A 61 -4.69 -11.02 -7.84
C GLN A 61 -4.89 -9.50 -7.75
N GLU A 62 -4.18 -8.74 -8.59
CA GLU A 62 -4.46 -7.31 -8.75
C GLU A 62 -5.84 -7.11 -9.38
N LEU A 63 -6.54 -6.04 -8.99
CA LEU A 63 -7.88 -5.76 -9.52
C LEU A 63 -7.83 -5.47 -11.03
N SER A 64 -6.76 -4.85 -11.52
CA SER A 64 -6.49 -4.66 -12.95
C SER A 64 -6.52 -5.98 -13.74
N GLY A 65 -5.81 -7.00 -13.25
CA GLY A 65 -5.79 -8.34 -13.85
C GLY A 65 -7.14 -9.03 -13.78
N PHE A 66 -7.82 -8.94 -12.64
CA PHE A 66 -9.16 -9.49 -12.46
C PHE A 66 -10.19 -8.89 -13.43
N LEU A 67 -10.13 -7.57 -13.63
CA LEU A 67 -10.96 -6.85 -14.59
C LEU A 67 -10.61 -7.18 -16.04
N ALA A 68 -9.32 -7.36 -16.36
CA ALA A 68 -8.90 -7.76 -17.70
C ALA A 68 -9.43 -9.16 -18.08
N GLU A 69 -9.51 -10.08 -17.12
CA GLU A 69 -10.02 -11.44 -17.34
C GLU A 69 -11.54 -11.51 -17.42
N ARG A 70 -12.26 -10.71 -16.62
CA ARG A 70 -13.73 -10.75 -16.55
C ARG A 70 -14.45 -9.70 -17.40
N GLY A 71 -13.76 -8.64 -17.80
CA GLY A 71 -14.38 -7.45 -18.38
C GLY A 71 -15.08 -6.60 -17.32
N PHE A 72 -16.41 -6.65 -17.28
CA PHE A 72 -17.20 -5.83 -16.36
C PHE A 72 -17.65 -6.63 -15.13
N LEU A 73 -17.75 -5.94 -14.00
CA LEU A 73 -18.29 -6.50 -12.77
C LEU A 73 -19.78 -6.21 -12.66
N PRO A 74 -20.59 -7.18 -12.21
CA PRO A 74 -21.94 -6.89 -11.73
C PRO A 74 -21.90 -5.82 -10.64
N GLU A 75 -22.91 -4.96 -10.59
CA GLU A 75 -22.95 -3.85 -9.64
C GLU A 75 -22.82 -4.30 -8.17
N GLU A 76 -23.33 -5.48 -7.84
CA GLU A 76 -23.23 -6.04 -6.50
C GLU A 76 -21.78 -6.35 -6.10
N GLU A 77 -21.01 -6.99 -6.99
CA GLU A 77 -19.58 -7.26 -6.79
C GLU A 77 -18.79 -5.94 -6.75
N ALA A 78 -19.07 -5.03 -7.69
CA ALA A 78 -18.41 -3.72 -7.74
C ALA A 78 -18.66 -2.93 -6.44
N ARG A 79 -19.89 -2.93 -5.93
CA ARG A 79 -20.26 -2.27 -4.67
C ARG A 79 -19.52 -2.88 -3.48
N ALA A 80 -19.42 -4.20 -3.42
CA ALA A 80 -18.71 -4.90 -2.34
C ALA A 80 -17.20 -4.59 -2.33
N LEU A 81 -16.56 -4.56 -3.51
CA LEU A 81 -15.16 -4.17 -3.66
C LEU A 81 -14.95 -2.70 -3.31
N PHE A 82 -15.79 -1.81 -3.85
CA PHE A 82 -15.65 -0.38 -3.61
C PHE A 82 -15.84 -0.02 -2.13
N ARG A 83 -16.68 -0.75 -1.39
CA ARG A 83 -16.81 -0.59 0.06
C ARG A 83 -15.49 -0.88 0.79
N GLN A 84 -14.73 -1.90 0.37
CA GLN A 84 -13.42 -2.21 0.94
C GLN A 84 -12.39 -1.13 0.60
N VAL A 85 -12.41 -0.61 -0.63
CA VAL A 85 -11.57 0.53 -1.02
C VAL A 85 -11.88 1.75 -0.16
N LEU A 86 -13.16 2.06 0.09
CA LEU A 86 -13.56 3.17 0.96
C LEU A 86 -13.06 2.99 2.40
N GLU A 87 -13.11 1.76 2.92
CA GLU A 87 -12.57 1.42 4.24
C GLU A 87 -11.05 1.67 4.31
N ALA A 88 -10.30 1.23 3.29
CA ALA A 88 -8.86 1.47 3.18
C ALA A 88 -8.52 2.96 3.13
N VAL A 89 -9.26 3.74 2.33
CA VAL A 89 -9.06 5.19 2.19
C VAL A 89 -9.40 5.92 3.48
N TRP A 90 -10.49 5.53 4.13
CA TRP A 90 -10.89 6.08 5.42
C TRP A 90 -9.81 5.84 6.47
N HIS A 91 -9.30 4.61 6.58
CA HIS A 91 -8.21 4.26 7.48
C HIS A 91 -6.95 5.08 7.20
N CYS A 92 -6.50 5.14 5.95
CA CYS A 92 -5.36 5.97 5.55
C CYS A 92 -5.55 7.42 6.01
N THR A 93 -6.72 8.00 5.73
CA THR A 93 -7.03 9.39 6.08
C THR A 93 -7.04 9.61 7.60
N ALA A 94 -7.61 8.68 8.37
CA ALA A 94 -7.62 8.71 9.83
C ALA A 94 -6.21 8.64 10.43
N CYS A 95 -5.29 7.93 9.77
CA CYS A 95 -3.86 7.91 10.12
C CYS A 95 -3.08 9.15 9.61
N GLY A 96 -3.76 10.12 8.97
CA GLY A 96 -3.13 11.29 8.37
C GLY A 96 -2.21 10.93 7.20
N VAL A 97 -2.63 9.97 6.36
CA VAL A 97 -1.95 9.52 5.14
C VAL A 97 -2.89 9.68 3.95
N LEU A 98 -2.38 10.27 2.88
CA LEU A 98 -3.09 10.38 1.60
C LEU A 98 -2.38 9.51 0.56
N HIS A 99 -3.06 8.50 0.02
CA HIS A 99 -2.45 7.54 -0.92
C HIS A 99 -2.06 8.19 -2.27
N ARG A 100 -2.91 9.07 -2.81
CA ARG A 100 -2.72 9.83 -4.07
C ARG A 100 -2.68 9.04 -5.37
N ASP A 101 -2.61 7.72 -5.34
CA ASP A 101 -2.56 6.88 -6.55
C ASP A 101 -3.50 5.67 -6.44
N ILE A 102 -4.76 5.90 -6.06
CA ILE A 102 -5.76 4.82 -5.94
C ILE A 102 -6.25 4.45 -7.35
N LYS A 103 -6.03 3.20 -7.75
CA LYS A 103 -6.35 2.67 -9.08
C LYS A 103 -6.29 1.13 -9.05
N PRO A 104 -6.84 0.41 -10.04
CA PRO A 104 -6.94 -1.06 -9.98
C PRO A 104 -5.61 -1.82 -9.86
N GLU A 105 -4.48 -1.20 -10.21
CA GLU A 105 -3.15 -1.81 -10.10
C GLU A 105 -2.56 -1.74 -8.68
N ASN A 106 -3.16 -0.95 -7.77
CA ASN A 106 -2.65 -0.67 -6.42
C ASN A 106 -3.67 -1.05 -5.33
#